data_AF-A0A6B3BW84-F1
#
_entry.id   AF-A0A6B3BW84-F1
#
_cell.length_a   1.000
_cell.length_b   1.000
_cell.length_c   1.000
_cell.angle_alpha   90.00
_cell.angle_beta   90.00
_cell.angle_gamma   90.00
#
_symmetry.space_group_name_H-M   'P 1'
#
loop_
_entity.id
_entity.type
_entity.pdbx_description
1 polymer ?
#
loop_
_entity_poly.entity_id
_entity_poly.type
_entity_poly.pdbx_seq_one_letter_code
_entity_poly.pdbx_strand_id
1 'polypeptide(L)'
;MAHGKTSYVCLPCRASYKQPYDRDRERICPRCTQPLIHVGSAFAAPRRRDTAAWRTLTVLLHAGIRFNKSCCGGPGYRPRTLREVRERMTYARRSGEPFAKSLVRYAVPFSPPRS
;
A
#
# COMPACT_ATOMS: atom_id res chain seq x y z
N MET A 1 15.50 14.71 -18.37
CA MET A 1 15.25 13.44 -17.67
C MET A 1 13.76 13.13 -17.71
N ALA A 2 13.34 11.93 -18.11
CA ALA A 2 11.93 11.57 -18.07
C ALA A 2 11.46 11.53 -16.61
N HIS A 3 10.72 12.55 -16.17
CA HIS A 3 10.11 12.57 -14.85
C HIS A 3 9.16 11.38 -14.76
N GLY A 4 9.60 10.31 -14.09
CA GLY A 4 8.80 9.11 -13.92
C GLY A 4 7.45 9.50 -13.30
N LYS A 5 6.36 9.22 -14.01
CA LYS A 5 5.01 9.44 -13.45
C LYS A 5 4.85 8.50 -12.27
N THR A 6 4.53 9.05 -11.12
CA THR A 6 4.14 8.28 -9.94
C THR A 6 2.63 8.34 -9.75
N SER A 7 2.11 7.48 -8.89
CA SER A 7 0.71 7.51 -8.50
C SER A 7 0.56 8.14 -7.12
N TYR A 8 -0.51 8.93 -7.00
CA TYR A 8 -0.99 9.52 -5.76
C TYR A 8 -2.44 9.08 -5.55
N VAL A 9 -2.84 8.79 -4.30
CA VAL A 9 -4.19 8.31 -4.00
C VAL A 9 -4.90 9.17 -2.97
N CYS A 10 -6.20 9.33 -3.17
CA CYS A 10 -7.13 9.85 -2.18
C CYS A 10 -7.92 8.67 -1.59
N LEU A 11 -7.69 8.34 -0.33
CA LEU A 11 -8.39 7.25 0.35
C LEU A 11 -9.90 7.53 0.54
N PRO A 12 -10.33 8.73 0.99
CA PRO A 12 -11.76 9.04 1.10
C PRO A 12 -12.49 8.96 -0.24
N CYS A 13 -11.93 9.54 -1.31
CA CYS A 13 -12.55 9.52 -2.63
C CYS A 13 -12.38 8.21 -3.39
N ARG A 14 -11.51 7.30 -2.89
CA ARG A 14 -11.11 6.06 -3.57
C ARG A 14 -10.70 6.32 -5.02
N ALA A 15 -9.79 7.27 -5.18
CA ALA A 15 -9.33 7.77 -6.47
C ALA A 15 -7.80 7.75 -6.53
N SER A 16 -7.27 7.50 -7.73
CA SER A 16 -5.84 7.53 -8.02
C SER A 16 -5.56 8.55 -9.12
N TYR A 17 -4.48 9.29 -8.97
CA TYR A 17 -4.05 10.33 -9.89
C TYR A 17 -2.60 10.05 -10.29
N LYS A 18 -2.33 9.95 -11.59
CA LYS A 18 -0.95 9.85 -12.11
C LYS A 18 -0.41 11.25 -12.29
N GLN A 19 0.66 11.59 -11.59
CA GLN A 19 1.28 12.91 -11.62
C GLN A 19 2.80 12.76 -11.67
N PRO A 20 3.55 13.79 -12.14
CA PRO A 20 5.00 13.83 -11.98
C PRO A 20 5.37 13.69 -10.51
N TYR A 21 6.44 12.96 -10.21
CA TYR A 21 6.97 12.90 -8.86
C TYR A 21 7.52 14.28 -8.48
N ASP A 22 6.99 14.82 -7.38
CA ASP A 22 7.37 16.09 -6.80
C ASP A 22 7.38 15.89 -5.29
N ARG A 23 8.56 16.08 -4.69
CA ARG A 23 8.80 15.86 -3.26
C ARG A 23 8.52 17.09 -2.41
N ASP A 24 8.51 18.27 -3.04
CA ASP A 24 8.46 19.57 -2.35
C ASP A 24 7.03 20.11 -2.31
N ARG A 25 6.12 19.58 -3.14
CA ARG A 25 4.73 19.99 -3.20
C ARG A 25 3.78 18.97 -2.59
N GLU A 26 3.05 19.38 -1.54
CA GLU A 26 1.87 18.64 -1.10
C GLU A 26 0.80 18.67 -2.19
N ARG A 27 0.31 17.48 -2.56
CA ARG A 27 -0.70 17.32 -3.59
C ARG A 27 -2.07 17.21 -2.95
N ILE A 28 -3.04 17.96 -3.45
CA ILE A 28 -4.40 17.99 -2.89
C ILE A 28 -5.38 17.27 -3.82
N CYS A 29 -6.33 16.54 -3.25
CA CYS A 29 -7.40 15.91 -4.01
C CYS A 29 -8.34 16.96 -4.59
N PRO A 30 -8.58 16.98 -5.92
CA PRO A 30 -9.48 17.96 -6.54
C PRO A 30 -10.95 17.79 -6.16
N ARG A 31 -11.31 16.72 -5.44
CA ARG A 31 -12.71 16.40 -5.08
C ARG A 31 -13.05 16.71 -3.63
N CYS A 32 -12.15 16.43 -2.70
CA CYS A 32 -12.41 16.59 -1.27
C CYS A 32 -11.35 17.43 -0.56
N THR A 33 -10.44 18.07 -1.31
CA THR A 33 -9.38 18.95 -0.83
C THR A 33 -8.45 18.37 0.24
N GLN A 34 -8.46 17.05 0.43
CA GLN A 34 -7.57 16.35 1.34
C GLN A 34 -6.20 16.06 0.70
N PRO A 35 -5.11 15.96 1.50
CA PRO A 35 -3.81 15.56 1.01
C PRO A 35 -3.85 14.20 0.29
N LEU A 36 -3.20 14.13 -0.86
CA LEU A 36 -2.99 12.90 -1.61
C LEU A 36 -1.76 12.19 -1.09
N ILE A 37 -1.89 10.88 -0.94
CA ILE A 37 -0.81 10.04 -0.45
C ILE A 37 0.00 9.54 -1.64
N HIS A 38 1.31 9.81 -1.66
CA HIS A 38 2.22 9.23 -2.65
C HIS A 38 2.30 7.70 -2.44
N VAL A 39 2.03 6.92 -3.50
CA VAL A 39 2.03 5.45 -3.42
C VAL A 39 3.09 4.78 -4.27
N GLY A 40 3.68 5.47 -5.25
CA GLY A 40 4.76 4.94 -6.07
C GLY A 40 4.38 4.66 -7.52
N SER A 41 5.39 4.38 -8.33
CA SER A 41 5.29 4.25 -9.80
C SER A 41 4.75 2.91 -10.28
N ALA A 42 4.82 1.86 -9.45
CA ALA A 42 4.33 0.52 -9.78
C ALA A 42 2.89 0.27 -9.32
N PHE A 43 2.22 1.29 -8.78
CA PHE A 43 0.88 1.15 -8.22
C PHE A 43 -0.17 0.90 -9.30
N ALA A 44 -0.98 -0.14 -9.10
CA ALA A 44 -2.17 -0.42 -9.86
C ALA A 44 -3.41 -0.09 -9.02
N ALA A 45 -4.17 0.92 -9.45
CA ALA A 45 -5.34 1.38 -8.73
C ALA A 45 -6.45 0.32 -8.71
N PRO A 46 -7.00 -0.04 -7.54
CA PRO A 46 -8.19 -0.89 -7.47
C PRO A 46 -9.40 -0.22 -8.13
N ARG A 47 -10.40 -1.03 -8.49
CA ARG A 47 -11.71 -0.50 -8.93
C ARG A 47 -12.30 0.36 -7.80
N ARG A 48 -12.85 1.54 -8.12
CA ARG A 48 -13.38 2.48 -7.12
C ARG A 48 -14.43 1.87 -6.17
N ARG A 49 -15.25 0.94 -6.69
CA ARG A 49 -16.30 0.23 -5.92
C ARG A 49 -15.78 -0.91 -5.04
N ASP A 50 -14.53 -1.32 -5.21
CA ASP A 50 -13.92 -2.43 -4.46
C ASP A 50 -13.49 -1.95 -3.06
N THR A 51 -14.46 -1.85 -2.16
CA THR A 51 -14.26 -1.39 -0.78
C THR A 51 -13.21 -2.20 -0.04
N ALA A 52 -13.12 -3.51 -0.29
CA ALA A 52 -12.17 -4.39 0.35
C ALA A 52 -10.74 -4.06 -0.08
N ALA A 53 -10.48 -3.91 -1.38
CA ALA A 53 -9.17 -3.54 -1.90
C ALA A 53 -8.73 -2.15 -1.41
N TRP A 54 -9.64 -1.17 -1.36
CA TRP A 54 -9.33 0.17 -0.82
C TRP A 54 -9.02 0.16 0.68
N ARG A 55 -9.70 -0.69 1.47
CA ARG A 55 -9.38 -0.89 2.88
C ARG A 55 -8.03 -1.57 3.07
N THR A 56 -7.73 -2.61 2.28
CA THR A 56 -6.41 -3.25 2.24
C THR A 56 -5.32 -2.21 1.95
N LEU A 57 -5.51 -1.38 0.92
CA LEU A 57 -4.58 -0.32 0.57
C LEU A 57 -4.37 0.65 1.73
N THR A 58 -5.45 1.09 2.39
CA THR A 58 -5.36 2.00 3.55
C THR A 58 -4.43 1.43 4.63
N VAL A 59 -4.58 0.16 5.00
CA VAL A 59 -3.74 -0.51 5.99
C VAL A 59 -2.27 -0.52 5.55
N LEU A 60 -2.01 -0.85 4.28
CA LEU A 60 -0.66 -0.85 3.74
C LEU A 60 -0.02 0.54 3.80
N LEU A 61 -0.72 1.58 3.34
CA LEU A 61 -0.17 2.94 3.33
C LEU A 61 0.10 3.46 4.74
N HIS A 62 -0.76 3.14 5.72
CA HIS A 62 -0.54 3.48 7.13
C HIS A 62 0.66 2.73 7.72
N ALA A 63 0.95 1.51 7.27
CA ALA A 63 2.15 0.76 7.63
C ALA A 63 3.42 1.24 6.88
N GLY A 64 3.36 2.35 6.14
CA GLY A 64 4.48 2.90 5.38
C GLY A 64 4.80 2.15 4.07
N ILE A 65 3.94 1.21 3.66
CA ILE A 65 4.15 0.42 2.46
C ILE A 65 3.86 1.25 1.20
N ARG A 66 4.84 1.28 0.29
CA ARG A 66 4.74 1.91 -1.04
C ARG A 66 5.00 0.89 -2.16
N PHE A 67 4.57 1.23 -3.37
CA PHE A 67 4.61 0.41 -4.58
C PHE A 67 5.60 1.01 -5.59
N ASN A 68 6.88 1.00 -5.23
CA ASN A 68 7.94 1.44 -6.13
C ASN A 68 8.46 0.22 -6.93
N LYS A 69 8.79 0.42 -8.21
CA LYS A 69 9.58 -0.59 -8.93
C LYS A 69 11.00 -0.57 -8.36
N SER A 70 11.58 -1.74 -8.10
CA SER A 70 13.03 -1.86 -7.92
C SER A 70 13.69 -1.95 -9.30
N CYS A 71 15.00 -1.68 -9.38
CA CYS A 71 15.76 -1.72 -10.62
C CYS A 71 15.70 -3.09 -11.35
N CYS A 72 15.36 -4.18 -10.63
CA CYS A 72 15.32 -5.53 -11.16
C CYS A 72 13.96 -6.24 -10.97
N GLY A 73 12.88 -5.54 -10.60
CA GLY A 73 11.58 -6.19 -10.35
C GLY A 73 10.42 -5.28 -9.98
N GLY A 74 9.21 -5.85 -9.97
CA GLY A 74 8.01 -5.20 -9.45
C GLY A 74 8.10 -4.91 -7.94
N PRO A 75 7.06 -4.33 -7.31
CA PRO A 75 7.10 -3.87 -5.92
C PRO A 75 7.13 -5.00 -4.86
N GLY A 76 7.47 -6.22 -5.27
CA GLY A 76 7.31 -7.45 -4.50
C GLY A 76 5.85 -7.85 -4.32
N TYR A 77 5.64 -8.89 -3.52
CA TYR A 77 4.29 -9.31 -3.11
C TYR A 77 3.63 -8.21 -2.27
N ARG A 78 2.34 -7.95 -2.55
CA ARG A 78 1.49 -7.08 -1.74
C ARG A 78 0.14 -7.77 -1.55
N PRO A 79 -0.38 -7.83 -0.32
CA PRO A 79 -1.67 -8.44 -0.06
C PRO A 79 -2.75 -7.65 -0.82
N ARG A 80 -3.66 -8.39 -1.44
CA ARG A 80 -4.76 -7.83 -2.23
C ARG A 80 -6.08 -7.85 -1.46
N THR A 81 -6.14 -8.64 -0.40
CA THR A 81 -7.34 -8.86 0.41
C THR A 81 -7.11 -8.52 1.88
N LEU A 82 -8.21 -8.20 2.57
CA LEU A 82 -8.19 -7.98 4.02
C LEU A 82 -7.85 -9.26 4.80
N ARG A 83 -8.17 -10.43 4.24
CA ARG A 83 -7.81 -11.72 4.84
C ARG A 83 -6.29 -11.87 4.93
N GLU A 84 -5.59 -11.63 3.82
CA GLU A 84 -4.12 -11.70 3.78
C GLU A 84 -3.45 -10.69 4.71
N VAL A 85 -4.04 -9.49 4.84
CA VAL A 85 -3.59 -8.47 5.81
C VAL A 85 -3.77 -8.98 7.23
N ARG A 86 -4.94 -9.51 7.59
CA ARG A 86 -5.22 -10.03 8.93
C ARG A 86 -4.28 -11.18 9.29
N GLU A 87 -4.06 -12.13 8.39
CA GLU A 87 -3.12 -13.23 8.60
C GLU A 87 -1.71 -12.71 8.93
N ARG A 88 -1.22 -11.73 8.17
CA ARG A 88 0.10 -11.12 8.37
C ARG A 88 0.20 -10.27 9.63
N MET A 89 -0.86 -9.55 9.98
CA MET A 89 -0.92 -8.80 11.24
C MET A 89 -0.97 -9.74 12.45
N THR A 90 -1.71 -10.84 12.37
CA THR A 90 -1.72 -11.88 13.41
C THR A 90 -0.34 -12.50 13.56
N TYR A 91 0.33 -12.82 12.45
CA TYR A 91 1.70 -13.31 12.49
C TYR A 91 2.66 -12.30 13.13
N ALA A 92 2.63 -11.03 12.72
CA ALA A 92 3.45 -9.96 13.30
C ALA A 92 3.31 -9.87 14.82
N ARG A 93 2.06 -9.89 15.31
CA ARG A 93 1.76 -9.87 16.75
C ARG A 93 2.33 -11.08 17.49
N ARG A 94 2.31 -12.26 16.86
CA ARG A 94 2.79 -13.52 17.47
C ARG A 94 4.31 -13.67 17.43
N SER A 95 4.95 -13.16 16.39
CA SER A 95 6.40 -13.28 16.20
C SER A 95 7.18 -12.10 16.80
N GLY A 96 6.50 -10.98 17.10
CA GLY A 96 7.14 -9.71 17.45
C GLY A 96 7.73 -8.98 16.24
N GLU A 97 7.52 -9.49 15.02
CA GLU A 97 8.04 -8.86 13.81
C GLU A 97 7.28 -7.55 13.51
N PRO A 98 7.97 -6.47 13.05
CA PRO A 98 7.29 -5.24 12.66
C PRO A 98 6.25 -5.45 11.56
N PHE A 99 5.07 -4.83 11.70
CA PHE A 99 3.97 -4.97 10.74
C PHE A 99 4.40 -4.67 9.30
N ALA A 100 5.21 -3.64 9.08
CA ALA A 100 5.70 -3.29 7.74
C ALA A 100 6.44 -4.44 7.05
N LYS A 101 7.19 -5.24 7.83
CA LYS A 101 7.93 -6.40 7.34
C LYS A 101 7.01 -7.61 7.15
N SER A 102 6.13 -7.89 8.10
CA SER A 102 5.20 -9.03 7.99
C SER A 102 4.16 -8.84 6.87
N LEU A 103 3.69 -7.61 6.64
CA LEU A 103 2.69 -7.29 5.61
C LEU A 103 3.17 -7.52 4.17
N VAL A 104 4.49 -7.55 3.94
CA VAL A 104 5.07 -7.79 2.60
C VAL A 104 5.57 -9.22 2.40
N ARG A 105 5.42 -10.09 3.40
CA ARG A 105 5.83 -11.49 3.26
C ARG A 105 4.96 -12.21 2.25
N TYR A 106 5.61 -12.95 1.35
CA TYR A 106 4.93 -13.79 0.37
C TYR A 106 4.08 -14.86 1.07
N ALA A 107 4.63 -15.50 2.11
CA ALA A 107 3.93 -16.45 2.97
C ALA A 107 4.21 -16.16 4.45
N VAL A 108 3.19 -16.39 5.29
CA VAL A 108 3.35 -16.44 6.74
C VAL A 108 3.28 -17.90 7.17
N PRO A 109 4.30 -18.43 7.89
CA PRO A 109 4.24 -19.79 8.41
C PRO A 109 3.04 -19.93 9.35
N PHE A 110 2.33 -21.06 9.25
CA PHE A 110 1.45 -21.48 10.33
C PHE A 110 2.34 -21.79 11.54
N SER A 111 2.27 -20.95 12.57
CA SER A 111 2.95 -21.20 13.83
C SER A 111 1.87 -21.58 14.87
N PRO A 112 1.97 -22.76 15.50
CA PRO A 112 1.04 -23.16 16.54
C PRO A 112 1.09 -22.17 17.72
N PRO A 113 0.03 -22.06 18.54
CA PRO A 113 0.03 -21.17 19.69
C PRO A 113 1.24 -21.45 20.58
N ARG A 114 1.89 -20.39 21.08
CA ARG A 114 2.88 -20.52 22.16
C ARG A 114 2.09 -20.84 23.43
N SER A 115 2.35 -22.02 23.99
CA SER A 115 1.82 -22.49 25.28
C SER A 115 2.20 -21.56 26.42
#